data_AF-A0A7R9D675-F1
#
_entry.id   AF-A0A7R9D675-F1
#
_cell.length_a   1.000
_cell.length_b   1.000
_cell.length_c   1.000
_cell.angle_alpha   90.00
_cell.angle_beta   90.00
_cell.angle_gamma   90.00
#
_symmetry.space_group_name_H-M   'P 1'
#
loop_
_entity.id
_entity.type
_entity.pdbx_description
1 polymer ?
#
loop_
_entity_poly.entity_id
_entity_poly.type
_entity_poly.pdbx_seq_one_letter_code
_entity_poly.pdbx_strand_id
1 'polypeptide(L)'
;MPLAAGYHGNGLGGLVIYSAPRGYLTVKLKGQRSSKMDAKLVTTLCVVLVTSLLNAESHQNPTYFNIGGVLSNNDSEFHFQEIIAHLNFANQYVPKGVTYYATAIQMDANPIRTALNVCKYLIAQRVYAVVVSHPLIGDLSPAAVSYTSGFYHIPVIGISSRDSAFSDKLESTIEFEPGLDTFTERLYESTHSAQSRVYLMYASKTDSEVIFRDAGLLNMTGASNVWIVTEQALEANNVPEGTLGLKLVNATDETAHIQDSIYVLASALKAMNQTETITEAPNDCNSSGTIWETGKKLFEYV
;
A
#
# COMPACT_ATOMS: atom_id res chain seq x y z
N MET A 1 33.99 18.34 -10.33
CA MET A 1 34.14 17.81 -11.69
C MET A 1 32.77 17.33 -12.15
N PRO A 2 32.11 17.96 -13.14
CA PRO A 2 30.93 17.39 -13.76
C PRO A 2 31.27 16.75 -15.11
N LEU A 3 30.63 15.61 -15.37
CA LEU A 3 30.72 14.83 -16.59
C LEU A 3 30.05 15.56 -17.77
N ALA A 4 30.75 15.62 -18.90
CA ALA A 4 30.20 16.07 -20.18
C ALA A 4 29.57 14.89 -20.93
N ALA A 5 28.27 14.96 -21.21
CA ALA A 5 27.63 14.08 -22.19
C ALA A 5 27.66 14.77 -23.56
N GLY A 6 28.52 14.30 -24.46
CA GLY A 6 28.63 14.80 -25.83
C GLY A 6 27.74 14.03 -26.78
N TYR A 7 26.77 14.69 -27.41
CA TYR A 7 26.09 14.20 -28.61
C TYR A 7 26.79 14.81 -29.84
N HIS A 8 27.44 13.98 -30.65
CA HIS A 8 27.98 14.37 -31.95
C HIS A 8 26.96 14.03 -33.03
N GLY A 9 26.30 15.06 -33.58
CA GLY A 9 25.47 15.00 -34.78
C GLY A 9 25.89 16.11 -35.74
N ASN A 10 26.20 15.74 -36.98
CA ASN A 10 26.80 16.61 -37.98
C ASN A 10 25.92 17.82 -38.36
N GLY A 11 26.54 19.00 -38.40
CA GLY A 11 26.15 20.10 -39.28
C GLY A 11 24.86 20.84 -38.92
N LEU A 12 24.82 21.55 -37.78
CA LEU A 12 24.06 22.77 -37.50
C LEU A 12 24.57 23.32 -36.15
N GLY A 13 24.61 24.64 -35.98
CA GLY A 13 25.30 25.32 -34.88
C GLY A 13 24.99 24.76 -33.48
N GLY A 14 26.02 24.28 -32.79
CA GLY A 14 25.89 23.67 -31.47
C GLY A 14 25.54 24.70 -30.39
N LEU A 15 24.45 24.45 -29.67
CA LEU A 15 24.04 25.16 -28.46
C LEU A 15 24.75 24.52 -27.25
N VAL A 16 25.55 25.29 -26.51
CA VAL A 16 26.20 24.82 -25.28
C VAL A 16 25.52 25.46 -24.09
N ILE A 17 24.83 24.66 -23.27
CA ILE A 17 24.12 25.11 -22.07
C ILE A 17 25.01 24.83 -20.85
N TYR A 18 25.29 25.85 -20.05
CA TYR A 18 25.98 25.70 -18.76
C TYR A 18 24.97 25.91 -17.62
N SER A 19 24.94 24.97 -16.67
CA SER A 19 24.22 25.13 -15.41
C SER A 19 25.14 25.82 -14.38
N ALA A 20 24.68 26.93 -13.80
CA ALA A 20 25.36 27.66 -12.72
C ALA A 20 24.47 27.71 -11.46
N PRO A 21 25.04 27.74 -10.23
CA PRO A 21 24.30 27.50 -8.99
C PRO A 21 23.42 28.68 -8.53
N ARG A 22 23.17 29.68 -9.37
CA ARG A 22 22.33 30.84 -9.07
C ARG A 22 21.50 31.23 -10.30
N GLY A 23 20.42 30.49 -10.55
CA GLY A 23 19.17 30.95 -11.16
C GLY A 23 19.20 31.70 -12.51
N TYR A 24 20.32 31.76 -13.23
CA TYR A 24 20.40 32.45 -14.52
C TYR A 24 21.05 31.55 -15.58
N LEU A 25 20.30 31.30 -16.66
CA LEU A 25 20.78 30.64 -17.88
C LEU A 25 21.38 31.70 -18.82
N THR A 26 22.68 31.61 -19.09
CA THR A 26 23.34 32.42 -20.13
C THR A 26 23.54 31.60 -21.40
N VAL A 27 22.88 32.01 -22.49
CA VAL A 27 23.03 31.42 -23.83
C VAL A 27 24.05 32.22 -24.63
N LYS A 28 25.13 31.58 -25.10
CA LYS A 28 26.12 32.20 -26.00
C LYS A 28 26.09 31.48 -27.35
N LEU A 29 25.60 32.14 -28.39
CA LEU A 29 25.67 31.66 -29.77
C LEU A 29 27.07 31.94 -30.33
N LYS A 30 27.80 30.90 -30.74
CA LYS A 30 29.13 31.06 -31.34
C LYS A 30 29.03 31.05 -32.86
N GLY A 31 29.28 32.21 -33.46
CA GLY A 31 29.57 32.37 -34.89
C GLY A 31 28.35 32.49 -35.80
N GLN A 32 27.89 33.72 -36.04
CA GLN A 32 27.26 34.10 -37.30
C GLN A 32 27.41 35.60 -37.55
N ARG A 33 27.71 35.95 -38.81
CA ARG A 33 27.76 37.33 -39.33
C ARG A 33 26.43 38.03 -39.09
N SER A 34 26.51 39.33 -38.82
CA SER A 34 25.40 40.27 -38.71
C SER A 34 24.37 40.08 -39.84
N SER A 35 23.23 39.49 -39.50
CA SER A 35 22.00 39.58 -40.28
C SER A 35 20.92 40.10 -39.33
N LYS A 36 20.23 41.16 -39.74
CA LYS A 36 19.18 41.80 -38.94
C LYS A 36 18.08 40.77 -38.66
N MET A 37 17.96 40.33 -37.41
CA MET A 37 16.80 39.57 -36.95
C MET A 37 15.56 40.44 -37.09
N ASP A 38 14.54 39.92 -37.77
CA ASP A 38 13.27 40.59 -37.97
C ASP A 38 12.59 40.85 -36.62
N ALA A 39 12.13 42.09 -36.38
CA ALA A 39 11.58 42.51 -35.10
C ALA A 39 10.38 41.65 -34.68
N LYS A 40 9.62 41.13 -35.66
CA LYS A 40 8.51 40.20 -35.42
C LYS A 40 8.96 38.89 -34.79
N LEU A 41 10.12 38.35 -35.19
CA LEU A 41 10.64 37.10 -34.66
C LEU A 41 11.06 37.25 -33.19
N VAL A 42 11.66 38.38 -32.83
CA VAL A 42 12.04 38.70 -31.44
C VAL A 42 10.80 38.85 -30.58
N THR A 43 9.79 39.58 -31.06
CA THR A 43 8.55 39.77 -30.30
C THR A 43 7.80 38.46 -30.11
N THR A 44 7.69 37.61 -31.13
CA THR A 44 7.04 36.30 -31.02
C THR A 44 7.80 35.37 -30.07
N LEU A 45 9.13 35.35 -30.13
CA LEU A 45 9.94 34.53 -29.22
C LEU A 45 9.80 35.00 -27.77
N CYS A 46 9.78 36.32 -27.53
CA CYS A 46 9.53 36.90 -26.21
C CYS A 46 8.12 36.59 -25.70
N VAL A 47 7.09 36.70 -26.55
CA VAL A 47 5.72 36.35 -26.16
C VAL A 47 5.64 34.87 -25.80
N VAL A 48 6.23 33.97 -26.59
CA VAL A 48 6.27 32.53 -26.31
C VAL A 48 7.02 32.22 -25.00
N LEU A 49 8.15 32.88 -24.75
CA LEU A 49 8.91 32.76 -23.50
C LEU A 49 8.13 33.30 -22.30
N VAL A 50 7.46 34.44 -22.45
CA VAL A 50 6.63 35.04 -21.39
C VAL A 50 5.40 34.18 -21.12
N THR A 51 4.73 33.62 -22.14
CA THR A 51 3.61 32.68 -21.96
C THR A 51 4.05 31.36 -21.34
N SER A 52 5.25 30.86 -21.66
CA SER A 52 5.79 29.64 -21.03
C SER A 52 6.29 29.88 -19.60
N LEU A 53 6.77 31.09 -19.27
CA LEU A 53 7.11 31.50 -17.90
C LEU A 53 5.87 31.80 -17.04
N LEU A 54 4.77 32.26 -17.63
CA LEU A 54 3.49 32.50 -16.95
C LEU A 54 2.70 31.20 -16.65
N ASN A 55 3.06 30.09 -17.31
CA ASN A 55 2.40 28.78 -17.16
C ASN A 55 3.14 27.82 -16.20
N ALA A 56 4.08 28.30 -15.40
CA ALA A 56 4.60 27.53 -14.27
C ALA A 56 3.55 27.54 -13.15
N GLU A 57 2.57 26.62 -13.21
CA GLU A 57 1.74 26.33 -12.04
C GLU A 57 2.68 25.89 -10.91
N SER A 58 2.94 26.78 -9.95
CA SER A 58 3.56 26.41 -8.69
C SER A 58 2.51 25.65 -7.89
N HIS A 59 2.23 24.40 -8.27
CA HIS A 59 1.46 23.50 -7.42
C HIS A 59 2.27 23.27 -6.16
N GLN A 60 1.96 24.03 -5.12
CA GLN A 60 2.49 23.83 -3.80
C GLN A 60 1.81 22.59 -3.22
N ASN A 61 2.62 21.71 -2.63
CA ASN A 61 2.10 20.53 -1.97
C ASN A 61 1.14 20.90 -0.83
N PRO A 62 0.15 20.04 -0.51
CA PRO A 62 -0.78 20.27 0.59
C PRO A 62 -0.03 20.53 1.90
N THR A 63 -0.53 21.49 2.67
CA THR A 63 0.00 21.82 4.00
C THR A 63 -0.62 20.95 5.10
N TYR A 64 -1.62 20.14 4.77
CA TYR A 64 -2.18 19.17 5.69
C TYR A 64 -2.55 17.86 4.99
N PHE A 65 -2.47 16.76 5.74
CA PHE A 65 -2.78 15.42 5.26
C PHE A 65 -3.71 14.74 6.26
N ASN A 66 -4.87 14.30 5.80
CA ASN A 66 -5.80 13.52 6.64
C ASN A 66 -5.48 12.03 6.46
N ILE A 67 -5.25 11.33 7.57
CA ILE A 67 -5.02 9.89 7.60
C ILE A 67 -6.29 9.22 8.12
N GLY A 68 -6.83 8.32 7.31
CA GLY A 68 -8.02 7.54 7.61
C GLY A 68 -7.71 6.33 8.49
N GLY A 69 -8.61 6.00 9.41
CA GLY A 69 -8.57 4.76 10.19
C GLY A 69 -9.91 4.04 10.13
N VAL A 70 -9.90 2.73 9.85
CA VAL A 70 -11.06 1.84 10.07
C VAL A 70 -10.64 0.80 11.09
N LEU A 71 -11.11 0.96 12.33
CA LEU A 71 -10.52 0.32 13.51
C LEU A 71 -11.52 -0.56 14.23
N SER A 72 -11.02 -1.48 15.08
CA SER A 72 -11.85 -2.51 15.70
C SER A 72 -12.78 -1.96 16.80
N ASN A 73 -12.31 -0.98 17.58
CA ASN A 73 -13.00 -0.47 18.77
C ASN A 73 -12.58 0.98 19.11
N ASN A 74 -13.22 1.56 20.12
CA ASN A 74 -12.98 2.94 20.58
C ASN A 74 -11.55 3.16 21.13
N ASP A 75 -10.97 2.16 21.77
CA ASP A 75 -9.63 2.28 22.35
C ASP A 75 -8.59 2.33 21.22
N SER A 76 -8.73 1.48 20.21
CA SER A 76 -7.91 1.52 18.98
C SER A 76 -8.06 2.86 18.26
N GLU A 77 -9.28 3.42 18.17
CA GLU A 77 -9.53 4.75 17.63
C GLU A 77 -8.84 5.86 18.42
N PHE A 78 -8.94 5.83 19.75
CA PHE A 78 -8.27 6.78 20.62
C PHE A 78 -6.74 6.72 20.43
N HIS A 79 -6.16 5.52 20.43
CA HIS A 79 -4.73 5.33 20.20
C HIS A 79 -4.28 5.84 18.83
N PHE A 80 -5.05 5.56 17.78
CA PHE A 80 -4.76 6.07 16.44
C PHE A 80 -4.70 7.61 16.39
N GLN A 81 -5.66 8.28 17.03
CA GLN A 81 -5.69 9.75 17.11
C GLN A 81 -4.51 10.30 17.93
N GLU A 82 -4.20 9.67 19.07
CA GLU A 82 -3.08 10.07 19.94
C GLU A 82 -1.73 9.95 19.22
N ILE A 83 -1.50 8.84 18.50
CA ILE A 83 -0.25 8.62 17.76
C ILE A 83 -0.05 9.69 16.69
N ILE A 84 -1.08 10.03 15.92
CA ILE A 84 -0.99 11.08 14.89
C ILE A 84 -0.75 12.46 15.54
N ALA A 85 -1.42 12.74 16.67
CA ALA A 85 -1.20 13.98 17.41
C ALA A 85 0.26 14.11 17.88
N HIS A 86 0.84 13.03 18.42
CA HIS A 86 2.24 12.98 18.83
C HIS A 86 3.22 13.05 17.65
N LEU A 87 2.88 12.39 16.53
CA LEU A 87 3.70 12.36 15.32
C LEU A 87 3.96 13.77 14.75
N ASN A 88 2.99 14.69 14.86
CA ASN A 88 3.16 16.08 14.41
C ASN A 88 4.31 16.83 15.11
N PHE A 89 4.73 16.39 16.30
CA PHE A 89 5.88 16.97 16.99
C PHE A 89 7.22 16.34 16.57
N ALA A 90 7.19 15.25 15.82
CA ALA A 90 8.37 14.54 15.35
C ALA A 90 8.84 15.08 13.98
N ASN A 91 9.73 16.08 14.01
CA ASN A 91 10.32 16.69 12.80
C ASN A 91 11.03 15.69 11.85
N GLN A 92 11.37 14.50 12.34
CA GLN A 92 11.92 13.43 11.51
C GLN A 92 10.89 12.89 10.51
N TYR A 93 9.60 12.90 10.87
CA TYR A 93 8.53 12.34 10.05
C TYR A 93 7.65 13.43 9.44
N VAL A 94 7.36 14.50 10.18
CA VAL A 94 6.51 15.59 9.70
C VAL A 94 7.39 16.81 9.35
N PRO A 95 7.44 17.24 8.07
CA PRO A 95 8.20 18.42 7.68
C PRO A 95 7.53 19.71 8.20
N LYS A 96 8.33 20.77 8.39
CA LYS A 96 7.82 22.07 8.86
C LYS A 96 6.79 22.63 7.87
N GLY A 97 5.69 23.16 8.41
CA GLY A 97 4.59 23.72 7.59
C GLY A 97 3.58 22.67 7.10
N VAL A 98 3.77 21.40 7.47
CA VAL A 98 2.81 20.32 7.24
C VAL A 98 2.20 19.86 8.56
N THR A 99 0.91 19.50 8.56
CA THR A 99 0.21 18.95 9.72
C THR A 99 -0.62 17.74 9.33
N TYR A 100 -0.53 16.66 10.10
CA TYR A 100 -1.34 15.47 9.89
C TYR A 100 -2.56 15.47 10.82
N TYR A 101 -3.71 15.11 10.29
CA TYR A 101 -4.93 14.93 11.07
C TYR A 101 -5.42 13.49 10.98
N ALA A 102 -6.05 13.04 12.05
CA ALA A 102 -6.69 11.73 12.12
C ALA A 102 -8.17 11.85 11.78
N THR A 103 -8.70 10.93 11.00
CA THR A 103 -10.14 10.69 10.87
C THR A 103 -10.37 9.20 10.94
N ALA A 104 -11.11 8.75 11.94
CA ALA A 104 -11.31 7.34 12.20
C ALA A 104 -12.80 7.00 12.28
N ILE A 105 -13.12 5.76 11.92
CA ILE A 105 -14.42 5.14 12.11
C ILE A 105 -14.22 3.72 12.63
N GLN A 106 -15.23 3.21 13.33
CA GLN A 106 -15.28 1.80 13.70
C GLN A 106 -15.72 0.93 12.52
N MET A 107 -15.14 -0.26 12.45
CA MET A 107 -15.50 -1.25 11.44
C MET A 107 -16.90 -1.83 11.73
N ASP A 108 -17.79 -1.78 10.74
CA ASP A 108 -19.10 -2.42 10.83
C ASP A 108 -18.99 -3.90 10.41
N ALA A 109 -19.72 -4.79 11.07
CA ALA A 109 -19.77 -6.21 10.72
C ALA A 109 -20.43 -6.45 9.34
N ASN A 110 -21.21 -5.48 8.84
CA ASN A 110 -21.81 -5.52 7.52
C ASN A 110 -20.92 -4.79 6.50
N PRO A 111 -20.36 -5.50 5.49
CA PRO A 111 -19.47 -4.90 4.50
C PRO A 111 -20.11 -3.76 3.67
N ILE A 112 -21.43 -3.80 3.43
CA ILE A 112 -22.15 -2.73 2.70
C ILE A 112 -22.18 -1.44 3.53
N ARG A 113 -22.46 -1.55 4.84
CA ARG A 113 -22.42 -0.38 5.73
C ARG A 113 -21.01 0.17 5.87
N THR A 114 -20.01 -0.72 5.95
CA THR A 114 -18.59 -0.32 5.97
C THR A 114 -18.23 0.50 4.73
N ALA A 115 -18.57 0.03 3.52
CA ALA A 115 -18.32 0.79 2.29
C ALA A 115 -18.98 2.18 2.28
N LEU A 116 -20.25 2.26 2.74
CA LEU A 116 -20.97 3.53 2.85
C LEU A 116 -20.32 4.48 3.88
N ASN A 117 -19.88 3.96 5.02
CA ASN A 117 -19.25 4.74 6.08
C ASN A 117 -17.86 5.24 5.66
N VAL A 118 -17.06 4.41 4.98
CA VAL A 118 -15.77 4.82 4.39
C VAL A 118 -15.97 6.02 3.48
N CYS A 119 -16.96 5.95 2.59
CA CYS A 119 -17.26 7.07 1.72
C CYS A 119 -17.68 8.33 2.50
N LYS A 120 -18.66 8.19 3.40
CA LYS A 120 -19.32 9.31 4.07
C LYS A 120 -18.43 10.01 5.10
N TYR A 121 -17.57 9.26 5.79
CA TYR A 121 -16.81 9.78 6.93
C TYR A 121 -15.31 9.84 6.69
N LEU A 122 -14.75 9.06 5.75
CA LEU A 122 -13.31 9.11 5.43
C LEU A 122 -13.05 9.85 4.11
N ILE A 123 -13.56 9.35 2.98
CA ILE A 123 -13.29 9.95 1.66
C ILE A 123 -13.82 11.38 1.61
N ALA A 124 -15.00 11.65 2.19
CA ALA A 124 -15.52 13.01 2.32
C ALA A 124 -14.57 14.01 3.00
N GLN A 125 -13.63 13.51 3.82
CA GLN A 125 -12.62 14.29 4.53
C GLN A 125 -11.27 14.34 3.80
N ARG A 126 -11.15 13.96 2.52
CA ARG A 126 -9.86 13.97 1.78
C ARG A 126 -8.76 13.15 2.46
N VAL A 127 -9.05 11.90 2.78
CA VAL A 127 -8.03 10.99 3.33
C VAL A 127 -7.00 10.61 2.27
N TYR A 128 -5.72 10.68 2.62
CA TYR A 128 -4.60 10.37 1.73
C TYR A 128 -4.17 8.91 1.80
N ALA A 129 -4.45 8.23 2.91
CA ALA A 129 -4.25 6.81 3.10
C ALA A 129 -5.19 6.34 4.21
N VAL A 130 -5.52 5.04 4.23
CA VAL A 130 -6.40 4.44 5.23
C VAL A 130 -5.70 3.26 5.90
N VAL A 131 -5.60 3.29 7.23
CA VAL A 131 -5.16 2.14 8.04
C VAL A 131 -6.39 1.32 8.41
N VAL A 132 -6.36 0.02 8.14
CA VAL A 132 -7.51 -0.87 8.28
C VAL A 132 -7.16 -2.04 9.17
N SER A 133 -7.90 -2.16 10.27
CA SER A 133 -7.79 -3.26 11.23
C SER A 133 -8.73 -4.41 10.84
N HIS A 134 -9.15 -5.19 11.83
CA HIS A 134 -10.11 -6.28 11.73
C HIS A 134 -11.38 -5.87 12.48
N PRO A 135 -12.55 -6.39 12.09
CA PRO A 135 -13.74 -6.22 12.89
C PRO A 135 -13.67 -7.14 14.11
N LEU A 136 -14.47 -6.85 15.13
CA LEU A 136 -14.63 -7.74 16.29
C LEU A 136 -15.39 -9.03 15.94
N ILE A 137 -16.17 -9.01 14.84
CA ILE A 137 -17.03 -10.11 14.39
C ILE A 137 -17.12 -10.11 12.85
N GLY A 138 -16.83 -11.27 12.23
CA GLY A 138 -16.90 -11.49 10.76
C GLY A 138 -15.59 -11.17 10.03
N ASP A 139 -15.39 -11.68 8.80
CA ASP A 139 -14.06 -11.60 8.16
C ASP A 139 -14.00 -10.68 6.91
N LEU A 140 -15.15 -10.26 6.36
CA LEU A 140 -15.20 -9.60 5.04
C LEU A 140 -15.13 -8.06 5.08
N SER A 141 -15.11 -7.44 6.25
CA SER A 141 -15.16 -5.97 6.36
C SER A 141 -13.91 -5.23 5.86
N PRO A 142 -12.66 -5.74 6.02
CA PRO A 142 -11.47 -5.08 5.46
C PRO A 142 -11.47 -5.04 3.92
N ALA A 143 -11.96 -6.10 3.26
CA ALA A 143 -12.05 -6.15 1.80
C ALA A 143 -12.93 -5.02 1.23
N ALA A 144 -14.05 -4.70 1.91
CA ALA A 144 -14.91 -3.60 1.51
C ALA A 144 -14.21 -2.23 1.59
N VAL A 145 -13.35 -2.02 2.59
CA VAL A 145 -12.55 -0.79 2.69
C VAL A 145 -11.54 -0.71 1.55
N SER A 146 -10.85 -1.82 1.25
CA SER A 146 -9.89 -1.92 0.15
C SER A 146 -10.53 -1.64 -1.20
N TYR A 147 -11.69 -2.25 -1.51
CA TYR A 147 -12.37 -1.99 -2.78
C TYR A 147 -12.88 -0.56 -2.90
N THR A 148 -13.44 0.01 -1.82
CA THR A 148 -13.98 1.38 -1.84
C THR A 148 -12.87 2.41 -2.00
N SER A 149 -11.77 2.27 -1.26
CA SER A 149 -10.62 3.20 -1.30
C SER A 149 -9.80 3.02 -2.58
N GLY A 150 -9.63 1.77 -3.01
CA GLY A 150 -8.90 1.41 -4.23
C GLY A 150 -9.54 1.96 -5.50
N PHE A 151 -10.87 2.09 -5.54
CA PHE A 151 -11.58 2.76 -6.65
C PHE A 151 -11.06 4.19 -6.91
N TYR A 152 -10.65 4.88 -5.84
CA TYR A 152 -10.10 6.24 -5.89
C TYR A 152 -8.56 6.27 -5.83
N HIS A 153 -7.90 5.11 -5.90
CA HIS A 153 -6.46 4.96 -5.70
C HIS A 153 -5.95 5.53 -4.38
N ILE A 154 -6.77 5.48 -3.32
CA ILE A 154 -6.34 5.80 -1.97
C ILE A 154 -5.66 4.55 -1.38
N PRO A 155 -4.38 4.64 -0.94
CA PRO A 155 -3.67 3.54 -0.33
C PRO A 155 -4.33 3.02 0.94
N VAL A 156 -4.34 1.69 1.06
CA VAL A 156 -4.88 0.99 2.23
C VAL A 156 -3.77 0.13 2.84
N ILE A 157 -3.54 0.30 4.14
CA ILE A 157 -2.65 -0.55 4.93
C ILE A 157 -3.48 -1.43 5.83
N GLY A 158 -3.56 -2.72 5.50
CA GLY A 158 -4.19 -3.73 6.36
C GLY A 158 -3.23 -4.16 7.47
N ILE A 159 -3.63 -4.00 8.74
CA ILE A 159 -2.78 -4.34 9.90
C ILE A 159 -3.09 -5.71 10.51
N SER A 160 -4.19 -6.33 10.11
CA SER A 160 -4.66 -7.60 10.68
C SER A 160 -5.25 -8.58 9.67
N SER A 161 -5.50 -8.15 8.43
CA SER A 161 -5.99 -9.04 7.37
C SER A 161 -4.88 -9.99 6.91
N ARG A 162 -5.15 -11.30 7.02
CA ARG A 162 -4.20 -12.38 6.69
C ARG A 162 -4.65 -13.25 5.52
N ASP A 163 -5.76 -12.91 4.89
CA ASP A 163 -6.27 -13.69 3.76
C ASP A 163 -5.32 -13.61 2.56
N SER A 164 -4.92 -14.78 2.07
CA SER A 164 -4.08 -14.93 0.90
C SER A 164 -4.73 -14.38 -0.37
N ALA A 165 -6.04 -14.13 -0.37
CA ALA A 165 -6.75 -13.42 -1.44
C ALA A 165 -6.20 -12.01 -1.71
N PHE A 166 -5.40 -11.46 -0.80
CA PHE A 166 -4.69 -10.19 -0.98
C PHE A 166 -3.26 -10.35 -1.53
N SER A 167 -2.80 -11.57 -1.86
CA SER A 167 -1.43 -11.85 -2.30
C SER A 167 -1.40 -13.01 -3.33
N ASP A 168 -1.64 -12.69 -4.60
CA ASP A 168 -1.68 -13.67 -5.68
C ASP A 168 -0.26 -14.06 -6.17
N LYS A 169 0.33 -15.11 -5.57
CA LYS A 169 1.32 -15.96 -6.26
C LYS A 169 1.56 -17.27 -5.52
N LEU A 170 1.04 -18.39 -6.04
CA LEU A 170 1.46 -19.73 -5.61
C LEU A 170 1.65 -20.67 -6.82
N GLU A 171 2.78 -21.40 -6.80
CA GLU A 171 3.13 -22.47 -7.73
C GLU A 171 2.63 -23.82 -7.17
N SER A 172 1.88 -24.57 -7.99
CA SER A 172 1.36 -25.94 -7.76
C SER A 172 1.00 -26.33 -6.31
N THR A 173 -0.26 -26.16 -5.94
CA THR A 173 -0.85 -26.65 -4.68
C THR A 173 -1.93 -27.69 -5.00
N ILE A 174 -2.05 -28.74 -4.17
CA ILE A 174 -3.22 -29.63 -4.20
C ILE A 174 -4.30 -28.95 -3.35
N GLU A 175 -5.34 -28.44 -4.00
CA GLU A 175 -6.44 -27.76 -3.33
C GLU A 175 -7.54 -28.75 -2.97
N PHE A 176 -8.00 -28.68 -1.72
CA PHE A 176 -9.17 -29.41 -1.24
C PHE A 176 -10.34 -28.47 -1.07
N GLU A 177 -11.56 -28.99 -1.27
CA GLU A 177 -12.76 -28.23 -0.94
C GLU A 177 -12.87 -28.10 0.59
N PRO A 178 -13.04 -26.89 1.14
CA PRO A 178 -13.16 -26.68 2.58
C PRO A 178 -14.52 -27.18 3.10
N GLY A 179 -14.59 -27.50 4.40
CA GLY A 179 -15.84 -27.85 5.08
C GLY A 179 -16.36 -29.26 4.80
N LEU A 180 -15.49 -30.18 4.36
CA LEU A 180 -15.85 -31.58 4.19
C LEU A 180 -15.86 -32.32 5.53
N ASP A 181 -16.80 -33.26 5.69
CA ASP A 181 -16.86 -34.13 6.88
C ASP A 181 -15.70 -35.12 6.95
N THR A 182 -15.07 -35.41 5.80
CA THR A 182 -13.93 -36.32 5.68
C THR A 182 -13.01 -35.93 4.52
N PHE A 183 -11.70 -36.07 4.74
CA PHE A 183 -10.64 -35.88 3.74
C PHE A 183 -9.91 -37.19 3.42
N THR A 184 -10.36 -38.34 3.94
CA THR A 184 -9.64 -39.62 3.89
C THR A 184 -9.30 -40.08 2.47
N GLU A 185 -10.24 -40.01 1.53
CA GLU A 185 -9.99 -40.39 0.13
C GLU A 185 -8.93 -39.50 -0.52
N ARG A 186 -9.02 -38.18 -0.32
CA ARG A 186 -8.07 -37.22 -0.87
C ARG A 186 -6.67 -37.36 -0.27
N LEU A 187 -6.59 -37.62 1.04
CA LEU A 187 -5.33 -37.91 1.72
C LEU A 187 -4.74 -39.24 1.22
N TYR A 188 -5.56 -40.25 0.98
CA TYR A 188 -5.11 -41.52 0.42
C TYR A 188 -4.58 -41.35 -1.02
N GLU A 189 -5.33 -40.69 -1.90
CA GLU A 189 -4.93 -40.47 -3.30
C GLU A 189 -3.63 -39.65 -3.42
N SER A 190 -3.50 -38.59 -2.61
CA SER A 190 -2.31 -37.74 -2.60
C SER A 190 -1.07 -38.43 -2.02
N THR A 191 -1.25 -39.38 -1.10
CA THR A 191 -0.13 -40.12 -0.49
C THR A 191 0.25 -41.38 -1.24
N HIS A 192 -0.68 -42.01 -1.96
CA HIS A 192 -0.40 -43.25 -2.69
C HIS A 192 0.61 -43.07 -3.82
N SER A 193 0.70 -41.85 -4.36
CA SER A 193 1.64 -41.49 -5.42
C SER A 193 2.94 -40.84 -4.90
N ALA A 194 3.00 -40.47 -3.62
CA ALA A 194 4.09 -39.70 -3.04
C ALA A 194 4.95 -40.55 -2.08
N GLN A 195 6.28 -40.51 -2.28
CA GLN A 195 7.25 -41.14 -1.35
C GLN A 195 7.62 -40.22 -0.16
N SER A 196 7.19 -38.96 -0.18
CA SER A 196 7.45 -37.99 0.89
C SER A 196 6.59 -38.29 2.12
N ARG A 197 7.20 -38.18 3.30
CA ARG A 197 6.53 -38.25 4.61
C ARG A 197 6.51 -36.90 5.32
N VAL A 198 6.73 -35.83 4.57
CA VAL A 198 6.65 -34.45 5.03
C VAL A 198 5.41 -33.82 4.39
N TYR A 199 4.51 -33.33 5.23
CA TYR A 199 3.25 -32.72 4.83
C TYR A 199 3.29 -31.24 5.17
N LEU A 200 3.20 -30.40 4.15
CA LEU A 200 2.98 -28.97 4.31
C LEU A 200 1.48 -28.71 4.18
N MET A 201 0.83 -28.26 5.26
CA MET A 201 -0.61 -28.09 5.31
C MET A 201 -1.00 -26.63 5.55
N TYR A 202 -1.88 -26.13 4.69
CA TYR A 202 -2.60 -24.88 4.85
C TYR A 202 -4.09 -25.21 4.94
N ALA A 203 -4.71 -25.01 6.10
CA ALA A 203 -6.13 -25.28 6.31
C ALA A 203 -6.68 -24.39 7.43
N SER A 204 -8.01 -24.22 7.45
CA SER A 204 -8.71 -23.57 8.55
C SER A 204 -8.57 -24.39 9.84
N LYS A 205 -8.81 -23.78 11.01
CA LYS A 205 -8.83 -24.52 12.28
C LYS A 205 -9.79 -25.72 12.23
N THR A 206 -11.02 -25.48 11.74
CA THR A 206 -12.07 -26.50 11.67
C THR A 206 -11.69 -27.65 10.73
N ASP A 207 -11.18 -27.34 9.53
CA ASP A 207 -10.77 -28.37 8.58
C ASP A 207 -9.54 -29.13 9.09
N SER A 208 -8.61 -28.43 9.76
CA SER A 208 -7.43 -29.06 10.36
C SER A 208 -7.82 -30.13 11.38
N GLU A 209 -8.88 -29.90 12.16
CA GLU A 209 -9.38 -30.90 13.11
C GLU A 209 -9.84 -32.19 12.40
N VAL A 210 -10.53 -32.04 11.27
CA VAL A 210 -10.99 -33.17 10.43
C VAL A 210 -9.80 -33.85 9.76
N ILE A 211 -8.87 -33.08 9.20
CA ILE A 211 -7.69 -33.59 8.50
C ILE A 211 -6.79 -34.38 9.45
N PHE A 212 -6.49 -33.87 10.65
CA PHE A 212 -5.66 -34.60 11.62
C PHE A 212 -6.33 -35.88 12.11
N ARG A 213 -7.65 -35.89 12.28
CA ARG A 213 -8.41 -37.10 12.62
C ARG A 213 -8.26 -38.15 11.52
N ASP A 214 -8.48 -37.78 10.26
CA ASP A 214 -8.42 -38.69 9.12
C ASP A 214 -6.98 -39.15 8.82
N ALA A 215 -6.01 -38.26 8.95
CA ALA A 215 -4.58 -38.59 8.90
C ALA A 215 -4.19 -39.62 9.96
N GLY A 216 -4.79 -39.54 11.15
CA GLY A 216 -4.61 -40.54 12.21
C GLY A 216 -5.09 -41.93 11.79
N LEU A 217 -6.24 -42.01 11.11
CA LEU A 217 -6.79 -43.28 10.58
C LEU A 217 -5.88 -43.90 9.50
N LEU A 218 -5.15 -43.05 8.76
CA LEU A 218 -4.20 -43.45 7.72
C LEU A 218 -2.76 -43.65 8.25
N ASN A 219 -2.55 -43.63 9.57
CA ASN A 219 -1.22 -43.71 10.21
C ASN A 219 -0.23 -42.63 9.75
N MET A 220 -0.73 -41.48 9.31
CA MET A 220 0.07 -40.35 8.84
C MET A 220 0.52 -39.42 9.98
N THR A 221 0.08 -39.66 11.22
CA THR A 221 0.44 -38.88 12.41
C THR A 221 1.51 -39.55 13.28
N GLY A 222 1.96 -40.75 12.91
CA GLY A 222 2.97 -41.50 13.66
C GLY A 222 4.40 -40.98 13.46
N ALA A 223 5.34 -41.54 14.23
CA ALA A 223 6.74 -41.08 14.38
C ALA A 223 7.60 -40.98 13.10
N SER A 224 7.11 -41.49 11.96
CA SER A 224 7.82 -41.41 10.67
C SER A 224 7.33 -40.28 9.76
N ASN A 225 6.38 -39.47 10.21
CA ASN A 225 5.78 -38.40 9.45
C ASN A 225 6.05 -37.05 10.12
N VAL A 226 6.22 -36.02 9.30
CA VAL A 226 6.43 -34.64 9.75
C VAL A 226 5.31 -33.79 9.19
N TRP A 227 4.62 -33.07 10.08
CA TRP A 227 3.62 -32.08 9.71
C TRP A 227 4.20 -30.69 9.92
N ILE A 228 4.16 -29.88 8.86
CA ILE A 228 4.48 -28.46 8.89
C ILE A 228 3.20 -27.72 8.57
N VAL A 229 2.72 -26.90 9.51
CA VAL A 229 1.37 -26.35 9.44
C VAL A 229 1.36 -24.83 9.66
N THR A 230 0.29 -24.17 9.22
CA THR A 230 0.06 -22.75 9.50
C THR A 230 -0.35 -22.50 10.95
N GLU A 231 -0.31 -21.23 11.36
CA GLU A 231 -0.74 -20.80 12.70
C GLU A 231 -2.16 -21.26 13.03
N GLN A 232 -3.09 -21.13 12.08
CA GLN A 232 -4.51 -21.51 12.28
C GLN A 232 -4.71 -23.01 12.48
N ALA A 233 -3.93 -23.82 11.76
CA ALA A 233 -3.96 -25.28 11.92
C ALA A 233 -3.35 -25.72 13.26
N LEU A 234 -2.38 -24.98 13.80
CA LEU A 234 -1.78 -25.24 15.11
C LEU A 234 -2.75 -24.97 16.27
N GLU A 235 -3.81 -24.19 16.05
CA GLU A 235 -4.86 -23.92 17.03
C GLU A 235 -5.93 -25.02 17.13
N ALA A 236 -5.86 -26.05 16.27
CA ALA A 236 -6.75 -27.20 16.33
C ALA A 236 -6.56 -27.99 17.63
N ASN A 237 -7.63 -28.59 18.17
CA ASN A 237 -7.57 -29.27 19.46
C ASN A 237 -6.82 -30.61 19.42
N ASN A 238 -6.67 -31.22 18.23
CA ASN A 238 -6.13 -32.56 18.01
C ASN A 238 -4.85 -32.54 17.15
N VAL A 239 -4.04 -31.48 17.26
CA VAL A 239 -2.74 -31.40 16.58
C VAL A 239 -1.86 -32.60 16.97
N PRO A 240 -1.31 -33.36 16.01
CA PRO A 240 -0.41 -34.47 16.27
C PRO A 240 0.88 -34.05 16.98
N GLU A 241 1.39 -34.91 17.87
CA GLU A 241 2.69 -34.70 18.50
C GLU A 241 3.82 -34.68 17.46
N GLY A 242 4.76 -33.73 17.61
CA GLY A 242 5.86 -33.53 16.64
C GLY A 242 5.53 -32.63 15.45
N THR A 243 4.31 -32.08 15.39
CA THR A 243 3.93 -31.06 14.40
C THR A 243 4.73 -29.76 14.60
N LEU A 244 5.24 -29.21 13.51
CA LEU A 244 5.90 -27.91 13.47
C LEU A 244 4.92 -26.87 12.94
N GLY A 245 4.68 -25.80 13.70
CA GLY A 245 3.83 -24.69 13.28
C GLY A 245 4.56 -23.36 13.36
N LEU A 246 4.09 -22.40 12.58
CA LEU A 246 4.53 -21.01 12.67
C LEU A 246 3.54 -20.23 13.55
N LYS A 247 4.06 -19.33 14.38
CA LYS A 247 3.26 -18.36 15.12
C LYS A 247 3.89 -16.99 14.99
N LEU A 248 3.13 -16.03 14.51
CA LEU A 248 3.63 -14.67 14.38
C LEU A 248 3.64 -13.99 15.75
N VAL A 249 4.82 -13.49 16.15
CA VAL A 249 4.97 -12.71 17.39
C VAL A 249 4.28 -11.36 17.21
N ASN A 250 3.53 -10.91 18.21
CA ASN A 250 2.74 -9.67 18.21
C ASN A 250 1.64 -9.61 17.14
N ALA A 251 1.29 -10.77 16.58
CA ALA A 251 0.18 -11.01 15.66
C ALA A 251 -1.14 -10.26 15.93
N THR A 252 -1.46 -10.08 17.21
CA THR A 252 -2.72 -9.56 17.72
C THR A 252 -2.55 -8.21 18.41
N ASP A 253 -1.34 -7.63 18.39
CA ASP A 253 -1.05 -6.33 18.97
C ASP A 253 -1.45 -5.22 17.98
N GLU A 254 -2.76 -4.95 17.94
CA GLU A 254 -3.33 -3.93 17.07
C GLU A 254 -2.70 -2.56 17.34
N THR A 255 -2.39 -2.23 18.60
CA THR A 255 -1.82 -0.92 18.96
C THR A 255 -0.44 -0.73 18.37
N ALA A 256 0.43 -1.75 18.48
CA ALA A 256 1.75 -1.73 17.87
C ALA A 256 1.65 -1.63 16.33
N HIS A 257 0.74 -2.38 15.71
CA HIS A 257 0.58 -2.33 14.25
C HIS A 257 0.00 -1.01 13.75
N ILE A 258 -0.93 -0.38 14.49
CA ILE A 258 -1.42 0.97 14.20
C ILE A 258 -0.24 1.95 14.23
N GLN A 259 0.57 1.89 15.29
CA GLN A 259 1.73 2.76 15.45
C GLN A 259 2.69 2.62 14.27
N ASP A 260 3.16 1.41 13.99
CA ASP A 260 4.10 1.15 12.89
C ASP A 260 3.56 1.62 11.54
N SER A 261 2.28 1.38 11.27
CA SER A 261 1.62 1.80 10.02
C SER A 261 1.60 3.31 9.86
N ILE A 262 1.31 4.06 10.93
CA ILE A 262 1.33 5.52 10.91
C ILE A 262 2.74 6.05 10.64
N TYR A 263 3.78 5.45 11.24
CA TYR A 263 5.17 5.84 11.01
C TYR A 263 5.64 5.55 9.58
N VAL A 264 5.24 4.41 9.00
CA VAL A 264 5.52 4.08 7.59
C VAL A 264 4.85 5.09 6.67
N LEU A 265 3.55 5.37 6.86
CA LEU A 265 2.82 6.36 6.08
C LEU A 265 3.45 7.75 6.17
N ALA A 266 3.85 8.16 7.37
CA ALA A 266 4.48 9.46 7.58
C ALA A 266 5.82 9.58 6.86
N SER A 267 6.62 8.51 6.90
CA SER A 267 7.88 8.45 6.16
C SER A 267 7.65 8.52 4.64
N ALA A 268 6.67 7.77 4.14
CA ALA A 268 6.30 7.74 2.72
C ALA A 268 5.81 9.12 2.23
N LEU A 269 4.86 9.73 2.94
CA LEU A 269 4.32 11.05 2.61
C LEU A 269 5.40 12.13 2.68
N LYS A 270 6.30 12.07 3.66
CA LYS A 270 7.44 13.00 3.74
C LYS A 270 8.36 12.85 2.52
N ALA A 271 8.71 11.63 2.14
CA ALA A 271 9.57 11.37 0.99
C ALA A 271 8.92 11.86 -0.30
N MET A 272 7.64 11.53 -0.50
CA MET A 272 6.87 11.96 -1.67
C MET A 272 6.72 13.49 -1.73
N ASN A 273 6.52 14.17 -0.60
CA ASN A 273 6.42 15.62 -0.53
C ASN A 273 7.73 16.35 -0.94
N GLN A 274 8.88 15.64 -0.93
CA GLN A 274 10.17 16.21 -1.33
C GLN A 274 10.47 16.02 -2.82
N THR A 275 9.90 14.99 -3.45
CA THR A 275 10.24 14.55 -4.81
C THR A 275 9.13 14.82 -5.81
N GLU A 276 7.87 14.86 -5.36
CA GLU A 276 6.69 14.91 -6.22
C GLU A 276 5.79 16.11 -5.85
N THR A 277 4.96 16.49 -6.82
CA THR A 277 3.84 17.42 -6.60
C THR A 277 2.59 16.61 -6.24
N ILE A 278 2.12 16.73 -5.01
CA ILE A 278 0.95 15.99 -4.50
C ILE A 278 -0.33 16.80 -4.77
N THR A 279 -1.32 16.18 -5.39
CA THR A 279 -2.65 16.79 -5.60
C THR A 279 -3.57 16.43 -4.44
N GLU A 280 -4.61 17.24 -4.22
CA GLU A 280 -5.62 16.92 -3.20
C GLU A 280 -6.26 15.55 -3.45
N ALA A 281 -6.47 14.80 -2.35
CA ALA A 281 -7.22 13.56 -2.38
C ALA A 281 -8.72 13.83 -2.68
N PRO A 282 -9.46 12.86 -3.23
CA PRO A 282 -10.90 13.00 -3.48
C PRO A 282 -11.67 13.31 -2.20
N ASN A 283 -12.71 14.13 -2.34
CA ASN A 283 -13.55 14.60 -1.23
C ASN A 283 -15.01 14.16 -1.34
N ASP A 284 -15.33 13.29 -2.30
CA ASP A 284 -16.63 12.67 -2.46
C ASP A 284 -16.47 11.31 -3.17
N CYS A 285 -17.56 10.54 -3.20
CA CYS A 285 -17.62 9.29 -3.96
C CYS A 285 -18.63 9.35 -5.11
N ASN A 286 -19.06 10.54 -5.51
CA ASN A 286 -20.05 10.74 -6.56
C ASN A 286 -19.38 10.93 -7.93
N SER A 287 -18.10 11.29 -7.93
CA SER A 287 -17.28 11.54 -9.11
C SER A 287 -16.65 10.24 -9.64
N SER A 288 -17.40 9.50 -10.46
CA SER A 288 -16.98 8.18 -10.99
C SER A 288 -15.83 8.21 -12.02
N GLY A 289 -15.11 9.32 -12.17
CA GLY A 289 -14.12 9.51 -13.23
C GLY A 289 -12.88 10.32 -12.88
N THR A 290 -12.75 10.83 -11.65
CA THR A 290 -11.54 11.56 -11.22
C THR A 290 -10.60 10.59 -10.51
N ILE A 291 -9.68 10.02 -11.28
CA ILE A 291 -8.58 9.17 -10.77
C ILE A 291 -7.59 10.06 -10.00
N TRP A 292 -7.28 9.71 -8.76
CA TRP A 292 -6.25 10.40 -7.98
C TRP A 292 -4.86 9.87 -8.34
N GLU A 293 -4.25 10.47 -9.37
CA GLU A 293 -2.96 10.03 -9.91
C GLU A 293 -1.82 10.03 -8.89
N THR A 294 -1.81 10.99 -7.96
CA THR A 294 -0.79 11.03 -6.90
C THR A 294 -1.03 9.98 -5.83
N GLY A 295 -2.26 9.53 -5.62
CA GLY A 295 -2.57 8.35 -4.78
C GLY A 295 -1.95 7.08 -5.31
N LYS A 296 -2.00 6.87 -6.63
CA LYS A 296 -1.32 5.75 -7.30
C LYS A 296 0.19 5.76 -7.06
N LYS A 297 0.83 6.94 -7.15
CA LYS A 297 2.26 7.08 -6.85
C LYS A 297 2.58 6.83 -5.38
N LEU A 298 1.70 7.22 -4.46
CA LEU A 298 1.92 7.01 -3.02
C LEU A 298 2.08 5.52 -2.68
N PHE A 299 1.42 4.61 -3.39
CA PHE A 299 1.65 3.16 -3.24
C PHE A 299 3.10 2.72 -3.51
N GLU A 300 3.87 3.46 -4.32
CA GLU A 300 5.27 3.12 -4.58
C GLU A 300 6.21 3.60 -3.47
N TYR A 301 5.73 4.51 -2.60
CA TYR A 301 6.47 5.06 -1.46
C TYR A 301 6.17 4.35 -0.13
N VAL A 302 5.03 3.63 -0.05
CA VAL A 302 4.59 2.82 1.10
C VAL A 302 5.14 1.41 0.96
#